data_AF-A0A2R4NCK9-F1
#
_entry.id   AF-A0A2R4NCK9-F1
#
_cell.length_a   1.000
_cell.length_b   1.000
_cell.length_c   1.000
_cell.angle_alpha   90.00
_cell.angle_beta   90.00
_cell.angle_gamma   90.00
#
_symmetry.space_group_name_H-M   'P 1'
#
loop_
_entity.id
_entity.type
_entity.pdbx_description
1 polymer ?
#
loop_
_entity_poly.entity_id
_entity_poly.type
_entity_poly.pdbx_seq_one_letter_code
_entity_poly.pdbx_strand_id
1 'polypeptide(L)'
;MASRRRRRFLNRLIRSLATPAGRLKITAELRRRIRYNKYWVNEANRFGLETLCELLLAILDDLDFRDWQTRHNLETLAERAGLATRSQSGHVSISRASRGCDRLVWLNAIITEKAPFNPYDARCACKHIEVTEDFFAILGVPLKQVYRERARLLNVDQNEVIHSGDQRLIAIKVENWMRKAAAGLARMKSKRDAARQLKQAYYALTPA
;
A
#
# COMPACT_ATOMS: atom_id res chain seq x y z
N MET A 1 -14.07 2.99 -20.37
CA MET A 1 -13.00 3.90 -20.88
C MET A 1 -12.15 4.59 -19.80
N ALA A 2 -12.66 4.86 -18.59
CA ALA A 2 -11.93 5.54 -17.50
C ALA A 2 -10.64 4.81 -17.02
N SER A 3 -10.67 3.48 -16.98
CA SER A 3 -9.51 2.62 -16.61
C SER A 3 -8.26 2.84 -17.48
N ARG A 4 -8.42 3.03 -18.80
CA ARG A 4 -7.29 3.25 -19.73
C ARG A 4 -6.66 4.64 -19.58
N ARG A 5 -7.44 5.71 -19.34
CA ARG A 5 -6.92 7.08 -19.19
C ARG A 5 -6.26 7.31 -17.84
N ARG A 6 -6.81 6.72 -16.77
CA ARG A 6 -6.26 6.74 -15.40
C ARG A 6 -4.86 6.14 -15.32
N ARG A 7 -4.58 5.08 -16.09
CA ARG A 7 -3.23 4.49 -16.17
C ARG A 7 -2.20 5.40 -16.83
N ARG A 8 -2.57 6.36 -17.69
CA ARG A 8 -1.56 7.16 -18.43
C ARG A 8 -0.78 8.14 -17.54
N PHE A 9 -1.43 8.78 -16.58
CA PHE A 9 -0.75 9.70 -15.66
C PHE A 9 0.16 8.91 -14.72
N LEU A 10 -0.38 7.88 -14.06
CA LEU A 10 0.35 6.98 -13.20
C LEU A 10 1.56 6.34 -13.92
N ASN A 11 1.36 5.78 -15.12
CA ASN A 11 2.44 5.15 -15.89
C ASN A 11 3.57 6.13 -16.23
N ARG A 12 3.25 7.42 -16.47
CA ARG A 12 4.28 8.44 -16.71
C ARG A 12 5.08 8.70 -15.44
N LEU A 13 4.43 8.82 -14.29
CA LEU A 13 5.11 8.97 -13.00
C LEU A 13 6.00 7.76 -12.67
N ILE A 14 5.47 6.54 -12.80
CA ILE A 14 6.25 5.33 -12.52
C ILE A 14 7.46 5.24 -13.45
N ARG A 15 7.30 5.53 -14.75
CA ARG A 15 8.41 5.48 -15.71
C ARG A 15 9.54 6.44 -15.35
N SER A 16 9.27 7.58 -14.72
CA SER A 16 10.33 8.48 -14.27
C SER A 16 10.90 8.07 -12.91
N LEU A 17 10.05 7.66 -11.97
CA LEU A 17 10.42 7.39 -10.58
C LEU A 17 11.07 6.02 -10.39
N ALA A 18 10.65 5.00 -11.13
CA ALA A 18 11.19 3.64 -11.06
C ALA A 18 12.48 3.44 -11.88
N THR A 19 13.22 4.51 -12.16
CA THR A 19 14.58 4.45 -12.70
C THR A 19 15.61 4.46 -11.56
N PRO A 20 16.87 4.05 -11.77
CA PRO A 20 17.91 4.19 -10.75
C PRO A 20 18.06 5.64 -10.25
N ALA A 21 18.01 6.62 -11.17
CA ALA A 21 18.07 8.04 -10.83
C ALA A 21 16.85 8.51 -10.03
N GLY A 22 15.65 8.04 -10.39
CA GLY A 22 14.41 8.33 -9.66
C GLY A 22 14.45 7.79 -8.23
N ARG A 23 14.84 6.52 -8.05
CA ARG A 23 15.04 5.90 -6.73
C ARG A 23 16.06 6.64 -5.87
N LEU A 24 17.14 7.10 -6.48
CA LEU A 24 18.17 7.87 -5.78
C LEU A 24 17.61 9.21 -5.25
N LYS A 25 16.79 9.91 -6.04
CA LYS A 25 16.11 11.14 -5.60
C LYS A 25 15.15 10.88 -4.43
N ILE A 26 14.31 9.83 -4.54
CA ILE A 26 13.38 9.44 -3.46
C ILE A 26 14.17 9.11 -2.18
N THR A 27 15.26 8.35 -2.32
CA THR A 27 16.11 7.94 -1.19
C THR A 27 16.77 9.15 -0.52
N ALA A 28 17.25 10.12 -1.29
CA ALA A 28 17.82 11.36 -0.77
C ALA A 28 16.79 12.18 0.00
N GLU A 29 15.56 12.30 -0.51
CA GLU A 29 14.48 13.01 0.15
C GLU A 29 14.02 12.30 1.44
N LEU A 30 13.91 10.98 1.41
CA LEU A 30 13.65 10.17 2.60
C LEU A 30 14.72 10.41 3.67
N ARG A 31 16.01 10.35 3.31
CA ARG A 31 17.12 10.67 4.22
C ARG A 31 16.96 12.05 4.84
N ARG A 32 16.62 13.05 4.02
CA ARG A 32 16.43 14.43 4.49
C ARG A 32 15.34 14.50 5.56
N ARG A 33 14.16 13.93 5.30
CA ARG A 33 13.03 13.97 6.24
C ARG A 33 13.28 13.16 7.51
N ILE A 34 13.92 12.00 7.38
CA ILE A 34 14.26 11.12 8.50
C ILE A 34 15.17 11.82 9.51
N ARG A 35 16.16 12.61 9.05
CA ARG A 35 17.07 13.36 9.94
C ARG A 35 16.35 14.29 10.93
N TYR A 36 15.18 14.82 10.55
CA TYR A 36 14.42 15.75 11.38
C TYR A 36 13.25 15.07 12.10
N ASN A 37 13.11 13.74 12.00
CA ASN A 37 11.99 13.02 12.56
C ASN A 37 12.34 12.33 13.89
N LYS A 38 11.74 12.82 14.98
CA LYS A 38 11.98 12.32 16.34
C LYS A 38 11.71 10.82 16.53
N TYR A 39 10.78 10.23 15.77
CA TYR A 39 10.44 8.81 15.88
C TYR A 39 11.50 7.91 15.22
N TRP A 40 12.23 8.47 14.25
CA TRP A 40 13.26 7.75 13.51
C TRP A 40 14.63 7.73 14.18
N VAL A 41 14.99 8.80 14.91
CA VAL A 41 16.31 8.93 15.56
C VAL A 41 16.56 7.84 16.61
N ASN A 42 15.49 7.24 17.16
CA ASN A 42 15.55 6.33 18.31
C ASN A 42 15.41 4.84 17.98
N GLU A 43 15.07 4.47 16.74
CA GLU A 43 14.96 3.05 16.36
C GLU A 43 16.03 2.66 15.34
N ALA A 44 16.84 1.65 15.69
CA ALA A 44 17.94 1.15 14.88
C ALA A 44 17.51 0.92 13.41
N ASN A 45 18.30 1.51 12.51
CA ASN A 45 18.16 1.60 11.06
C ASN A 45 18.30 0.24 10.34
N ARG A 46 17.80 -0.85 10.92
CA ARG A 46 17.96 -2.21 10.37
C ARG A 46 17.13 -2.45 9.10
N PHE A 47 16.19 -1.56 8.79
CA PHE A 47 15.36 -1.62 7.58
C PHE A 47 15.70 -0.44 6.68
N GLY A 48 16.32 -0.75 5.54
CA GLY A 48 16.94 0.23 4.66
C GLY A 48 15.94 1.12 3.93
N LEU A 49 16.40 2.32 3.58
CA LEU A 49 15.70 3.30 2.74
C LEU A 49 15.19 2.70 1.42
N GLU A 50 15.88 1.69 0.89
CA GLU A 50 15.45 0.92 -0.27
C GLU A 50 14.08 0.26 -0.06
N THR A 51 13.84 -0.30 1.13
CA THR A 51 12.55 -0.91 1.48
C THR A 51 11.43 0.13 1.44
N LEU A 52 11.70 1.34 1.94
CA LEU A 52 10.72 2.43 1.87
C LEU A 52 10.52 2.92 0.43
N CYS A 53 11.59 3.02 -0.35
CA CYS A 53 11.51 3.42 -1.75
C CYS A 53 10.64 2.45 -2.55
N GLU A 54 10.90 1.15 -2.46
CA GLU A 54 10.10 0.13 -3.16
C GLU A 54 8.65 0.09 -2.66
N LEU A 55 8.43 0.26 -1.35
CA LEU A 55 7.07 0.32 -0.81
C LEU A 55 6.31 1.56 -1.29
N LEU A 56 6.95 2.74 -1.33
CA LEU A 56 6.35 3.97 -1.88
C LEU A 56 5.98 3.79 -3.35
N LEU A 57 6.87 3.20 -4.15
CA LEU A 57 6.61 2.94 -5.57
C LEU A 57 5.46 1.93 -5.76
N ALA A 58 5.39 0.87 -4.96
CA ALA A 58 4.30 -0.09 -5.00
C ALA A 58 2.96 0.52 -4.55
N ILE A 59 2.97 1.38 -3.53
CA ILE A 59 1.78 2.14 -3.11
C ILE A 59 1.32 3.07 -4.23
N LEU A 60 2.24 3.78 -4.89
CA LEU A 60 1.94 4.66 -6.01
C LEU A 60 1.30 3.88 -7.17
N ASP A 61 1.89 2.75 -7.57
CA ASP A 61 1.38 1.89 -8.65
C ASP A 61 -0.02 1.35 -8.37
N ASP A 62 -0.34 1.12 -7.11
CA ASP A 62 -1.65 0.61 -6.73
C ASP A 62 -2.68 1.68 -6.39
N LEU A 63 -2.30 2.96 -6.46
CA LEU A 63 -3.09 4.08 -5.96
C LEU A 63 -4.33 4.38 -6.82
N ASP A 64 -5.44 4.72 -6.17
CA ASP A 64 -6.55 5.42 -6.80
C ASP A 64 -6.40 6.94 -6.63
N PHE A 65 -6.13 7.66 -7.72
CA PHE A 65 -5.97 9.11 -7.69
C PHE A 65 -7.26 9.88 -7.34
N ARG A 66 -8.43 9.23 -7.35
CA ARG A 66 -9.68 9.86 -6.92
C ARG A 66 -9.72 10.04 -5.41
N ASP A 67 -9.55 8.95 -4.67
CA ASP A 67 -9.70 8.91 -3.20
C ASP A 67 -8.35 8.83 -2.44
N TRP A 68 -7.23 8.67 -3.16
CA TRP A 68 -5.87 8.47 -2.65
C TRP A 68 -5.71 7.24 -1.76
N GLN A 69 -6.50 6.20 -2.02
CA GLN A 69 -6.38 4.93 -1.32
C GLN A 69 -5.77 3.83 -2.19
N THR A 70 -5.04 2.91 -1.57
CA THR A 70 -4.57 1.71 -2.26
C THR A 70 -5.72 0.76 -2.56
N ARG A 71 -5.65 0.13 -3.72
CA ARG A 71 -6.66 -0.85 -4.16
C ARG A 71 -6.45 -2.21 -3.50
N HIS A 72 -5.26 -2.54 -3.05
CA HIS A 72 -4.93 -3.82 -2.44
C HIS A 72 -4.41 -3.63 -1.01
N ASN A 73 -4.34 -4.73 -0.26
CA ASN A 73 -3.79 -4.73 1.09
C ASN A 73 -2.26 -4.72 1.06
N LEU A 74 -1.65 -4.49 2.22
CA LEU A 74 -0.19 -4.46 2.33
C LEU A 74 0.48 -5.77 1.88
N GLU A 75 -0.16 -6.92 2.06
CA GLU A 75 0.37 -8.21 1.62
C GLU A 75 0.62 -8.24 0.10
N THR A 76 -0.40 -7.85 -0.68
CA THR A 76 -0.26 -7.78 -2.16
C THR A 76 0.80 -6.75 -2.56
N LEU A 77 0.84 -5.60 -1.87
CA LEU A 77 1.82 -4.55 -2.14
C LEU A 77 3.25 -5.02 -1.80
N ALA A 78 3.43 -5.75 -0.70
CA ALA A 78 4.70 -6.30 -0.27
C ALA A 78 5.23 -7.33 -1.27
N GLU A 79 4.36 -8.18 -1.82
CA GLU A 79 4.73 -9.12 -2.89
C GLU A 79 5.19 -8.38 -4.15
N ARG A 80 4.42 -7.37 -4.60
CA ARG A 80 4.78 -6.57 -5.78
C ARG A 80 6.08 -5.77 -5.59
N ALA A 81 6.34 -5.31 -4.38
CA ALA A 81 7.55 -4.58 -4.01
C ALA A 81 8.78 -5.50 -3.81
N GLY A 82 8.64 -6.83 -3.92
CA GLY A 82 9.72 -7.77 -3.61
C GLY A 82 10.12 -7.80 -2.13
N LEU A 83 9.22 -7.38 -1.24
CA LEU A 83 9.43 -7.27 0.20
C LEU A 83 8.88 -8.47 1.00
N ALA A 84 8.22 -9.41 0.31
CA ALA A 84 7.76 -10.67 0.89
C ALA A 84 8.92 -11.68 0.90
N THR A 85 9.20 -12.26 2.07
CA THR A 85 10.17 -13.36 2.22
C THR A 85 9.45 -14.68 2.41
N ARG A 86 10.00 -15.77 1.87
CA ARG A 86 9.45 -17.13 2.02
C ARG A 86 10.41 -17.99 2.84
N SER A 87 9.91 -18.67 3.86
CA SER A 87 10.67 -19.70 4.57
C SER A 87 10.79 -20.97 3.71
N GLN A 88 11.75 -21.84 4.05
CA GLN A 88 11.88 -23.16 3.43
C GLN A 88 10.64 -24.03 3.62
N SER A 89 9.91 -23.84 4.72
CA SER A 89 8.61 -24.47 5.00
C SER A 89 7.42 -23.82 4.27
N GLY A 90 7.65 -22.85 3.38
CA GLY A 90 6.62 -22.20 2.58
C GLY A 90 5.86 -21.05 3.26
N HIS A 91 6.24 -20.64 4.46
CA HIS A 91 5.62 -19.49 5.13
C HIS A 91 6.08 -18.16 4.52
N VAL A 92 5.12 -17.35 4.08
CA VAL A 92 5.39 -15.98 3.60
C VAL A 92 5.35 -15.00 4.78
N SER A 93 6.41 -14.21 4.93
CA SER A 93 6.51 -13.11 5.89
C SER A 93 6.60 -11.77 5.15
N ILE A 94 5.87 -10.78 5.65
CA ILE A 94 5.84 -9.41 5.12
C ILE A 94 6.34 -8.39 6.16
N SER A 95 7.12 -8.85 7.15
CA SER A 95 7.59 -8.02 8.27
C SER A 95 8.33 -6.76 7.83
N ARG A 96 9.09 -6.84 6.73
CA ARG A 96 9.78 -5.70 6.10
C ARG A 96 8.79 -4.62 5.66
N ALA A 97 7.75 -5.01 4.91
CA ALA A 97 6.73 -4.08 4.44
C ALA A 97 5.88 -3.53 5.59
N SER A 98 5.57 -4.35 6.60
CA SER A 98 4.84 -3.91 7.80
C SER A 98 5.60 -2.82 8.56
N ARG A 99 6.89 -3.03 8.83
CA ARG A 99 7.73 -2.02 9.47
C ARG A 99 7.90 -0.80 8.58
N GLY A 100 8.02 -1.00 7.26
CA GLY A 100 8.02 0.08 6.28
C GLY A 100 6.77 0.96 6.36
N CYS A 101 5.58 0.39 6.52
CA CYS A 101 4.35 1.16 6.73
C CYS A 101 4.40 2.01 7.99
N ASP A 102 4.82 1.45 9.13
CA ASP A 102 4.96 2.22 10.38
C ASP A 102 5.87 3.44 10.19
N ARG A 103 6.98 3.22 9.48
CA ARG A 103 7.94 4.27 9.13
C ARG A 103 7.38 5.34 8.20
N LEU A 104 6.58 4.95 7.21
CA LEU A 104 5.91 5.89 6.32
C LEU A 104 4.83 6.69 7.06
N VAL A 105 4.14 6.09 8.04
CA VAL A 105 3.21 6.81 8.93
C VAL A 105 3.95 7.89 9.72
N TRP A 106 5.13 7.58 10.28
CA TRP A 106 5.91 8.57 11.03
C TRP A 106 6.37 9.75 10.18
N LEU A 107 6.60 9.52 8.89
CA LEU A 107 6.93 10.57 7.92
C LEU A 107 5.69 11.31 7.40
N ASN A 108 4.52 11.05 7.98
CA ASN A 108 3.22 11.54 7.52
C ASN A 108 2.94 11.19 6.04
N ALA A 109 3.62 10.19 5.45
CA ALA A 109 3.44 9.86 4.04
C ALA A 109 2.14 9.06 3.81
N ILE A 110 1.73 8.26 4.79
CA ILE A 110 0.51 7.48 4.71
C ILE A 110 -0.27 7.54 6.01
N ILE A 111 -1.57 7.35 5.89
CA ILE A 111 -2.48 7.04 6.98
C ILE A 111 -2.90 5.59 6.80
N THR A 112 -2.77 4.80 7.87
CA THR A 112 -3.17 3.39 7.84
C THR A 112 -3.67 2.97 9.21
N GLU A 113 -4.64 2.06 9.20
CA GLU A 113 -5.08 1.34 10.37
C GLU A 113 -4.49 -0.08 10.33
N LYS A 114 -3.80 -0.47 11.41
CA LYS A 114 -3.39 -1.87 11.57
C LYS A 114 -4.64 -2.71 11.77
N ALA A 115 -4.70 -3.83 11.04
CA ALA A 115 -5.76 -4.79 11.27
C ALA A 115 -5.69 -5.31 12.71
N PRO A 116 -6.82 -5.46 13.42
CA PRO A 116 -6.84 -6.25 14.64
C PRO A 116 -6.36 -7.67 14.33
N PHE A 117 -5.70 -8.29 15.31
CA PHE A 117 -5.20 -9.66 15.18
C PHE A 117 -6.36 -10.60 14.84
N ASN A 118 -6.15 -11.45 13.83
CA ASN A 118 -7.09 -12.49 13.43
C ASN A 118 -6.37 -13.84 13.42
N PRO A 119 -6.79 -14.84 14.21
CA PRO A 119 -6.12 -16.14 14.26
C PRO A 119 -6.19 -16.90 12.92
N TYR A 120 -7.18 -16.60 12.07
CA TYR A 120 -7.33 -17.19 10.73
C TYR A 120 -6.68 -16.37 9.62
N ASP A 121 -6.28 -15.14 9.94
CA ASP A 121 -5.49 -14.26 9.10
C ASP A 121 -4.37 -13.67 9.95
N ALA A 122 -3.46 -14.55 10.40
CA ALA A 122 -2.39 -14.24 11.37
C ALA A 122 -1.40 -13.17 10.88
N ARG A 123 -1.59 -12.63 9.68
CA ARG A 123 -0.80 -11.53 9.13
C ARG A 123 -1.45 -10.23 9.61
N CYS A 124 -0.83 -9.61 10.62
CA CYS A 124 -1.15 -8.26 11.07
C CYS A 124 -0.73 -7.25 9.99
N ALA A 125 -1.48 -7.22 8.88
CA ALA A 125 -1.19 -6.43 7.70
C ALA A 125 -2.11 -5.21 7.65
N CYS A 126 -1.58 -4.07 7.18
CA CYS A 126 -2.40 -2.89 6.94
C CYS A 126 -3.48 -3.19 5.90
N LYS A 127 -4.75 -3.06 6.30
CA LYS A 127 -5.92 -3.31 5.42
C LYS A 127 -6.22 -2.10 4.53
N HIS A 128 -6.05 -0.91 5.09
CA HIS A 128 -6.36 0.36 4.45
C HIS A 128 -5.12 1.24 4.50
N ILE A 129 -4.63 1.64 3.33
CA ILE A 129 -3.53 2.61 3.22
C ILE A 129 -4.10 3.75 2.39
N GLU A 130 -4.13 4.93 2.99
CA GLU A 130 -4.43 6.21 2.34
C GLU A 130 -3.14 7.01 2.29
N VAL A 131 -2.86 7.66 1.16
CA VAL A 131 -1.67 8.51 1.04
C VAL A 131 -2.02 9.96 1.34
N THR A 132 -1.04 10.68 1.87
CA THR A 132 -1.17 12.11 2.17
C THR A 132 -0.54 12.95 1.04
N GLU A 133 -0.57 14.27 1.19
CA GLU A 133 0.22 15.17 0.34
C GLU A 133 1.73 14.92 0.46
N ASP A 134 2.21 14.62 1.66
CA ASP A 134 3.63 14.34 1.93
C ASP A 134 4.14 13.13 1.15
N PHE A 135 3.29 12.15 0.86
CA PHE A 135 3.61 11.06 -0.05
C PHE A 135 4.10 11.56 -1.42
N PHE A 136 3.33 12.45 -2.04
CA PHE A 136 3.65 13.00 -3.35
C PHE A 136 4.87 13.92 -3.27
N ALA A 137 5.00 14.67 -2.19
CA ALA A 137 6.17 15.51 -1.95
C ALA A 137 7.46 14.68 -1.80
N ILE A 138 7.42 13.54 -1.11
CA ILE A 138 8.56 12.59 -1.02
C ILE A 138 8.93 12.04 -2.40
N LEU A 139 7.94 11.76 -3.24
CA LEU A 139 8.14 11.32 -4.62
C LEU A 139 8.57 12.44 -5.57
N GLY A 140 8.62 13.69 -5.12
CA GLY A 140 8.91 14.85 -5.96
C GLY A 140 7.82 15.17 -6.99
N VAL A 141 6.58 14.72 -6.75
CA VAL A 141 5.43 14.96 -7.63
C VAL A 141 4.73 16.26 -7.21
N PRO A 142 4.55 17.25 -8.11
CA PRO A 142 3.90 18.51 -7.74
C PRO A 142 2.44 18.31 -7.34
N LEU A 143 2.06 18.73 -6.13
CA LEU A 143 0.69 18.58 -5.60
C LEU A 143 -0.38 19.19 -6.52
N LYS A 144 -0.11 20.33 -7.14
CA LYS A 144 -1.01 20.96 -8.12
C LYS A 144 -1.37 20.01 -9.28
N GLN A 145 -0.43 19.18 -9.73
CA GLN A 145 -0.68 18.19 -10.78
C GLN A 145 -1.54 17.03 -10.27
N VAL A 146 -1.31 16.60 -9.02
CA VAL A 146 -2.09 15.53 -8.39
C VAL A 146 -3.54 15.96 -8.18
N TYR A 147 -3.77 17.18 -7.70
CA TYR A 147 -5.11 17.75 -7.53
C TYR A 147 -5.84 17.89 -8.85
N ARG A 148 -5.17 18.41 -9.89
CA ARG A 148 -5.71 18.46 -11.25
C ARG A 148 -6.12 17.09 -11.78
N GLU A 149 -5.31 16.07 -11.53
CA GLU A 149 -5.64 14.70 -11.95
C GLU A 149 -6.85 14.15 -11.17
N ARG A 150 -6.93 14.40 -9.85
CA ARG A 150 -8.09 14.04 -9.03
C ARG A 150 -9.37 14.69 -9.59
N ALA A 151 -9.34 16.01 -9.78
CA ALA A 151 -10.45 16.77 -10.35
C ALA A 151 -10.89 16.24 -11.71
N ARG A 152 -9.92 15.97 -12.60
CA ARG A 152 -10.17 15.36 -13.92
C ARG A 152 -10.84 13.99 -13.82
N LEU A 153 -10.41 13.14 -12.88
CA LEU A 153 -10.99 11.80 -12.70
C LEU A 153 -12.38 11.82 -12.06
N LEU A 154 -12.70 12.89 -11.33
CA LEU A 154 -14.02 13.14 -10.75
C LEU A 154 -14.96 13.91 -11.68
N ASN A 155 -14.49 14.28 -12.88
CA ASN A 155 -15.22 15.10 -13.86
C ASN A 155 -15.73 16.44 -13.30
N VAL A 156 -14.91 17.10 -12.48
CA VAL A 156 -15.16 18.46 -11.98
C VAL A 156 -14.20 19.46 -12.63
N ASP A 157 -14.29 20.75 -12.26
CA ASP A 157 -13.32 21.75 -12.71
C ASP A 157 -11.90 21.37 -12.29
N GLN A 158 -10.97 21.36 -13.24
CA GLN A 158 -9.57 21.00 -13.02
C GLN A 158 -8.82 21.97 -12.10
N ASN A 159 -9.32 23.19 -11.93
CA ASN A 159 -8.74 24.15 -11.00
C ASN A 159 -9.25 23.99 -9.56
N GLU A 160 -10.29 23.17 -9.35
CA GLU A 160 -10.82 22.88 -8.04
C GLU A 160 -9.87 21.98 -7.23
N VAL A 161 -9.61 22.35 -5.98
CA VAL A 161 -8.80 21.56 -5.05
C VAL A 161 -9.72 20.74 -4.16
N ILE A 162 -9.83 19.44 -4.48
CA ILE A 162 -10.62 18.48 -3.69
C ILE A 162 -9.70 17.84 -2.66
N HIS A 163 -9.82 18.20 -1.39
CA HIS A 163 -9.04 17.63 -0.28
C HIS A 163 -9.52 16.21 0.10
N SER A 164 -8.68 15.44 0.80
CA SER A 164 -8.99 14.04 1.17
C SER A 164 -10.19 13.86 2.10
N GLY A 165 -10.62 14.92 2.81
CA GLY A 165 -11.80 14.94 3.67
C GLY A 165 -13.10 15.37 2.96
N ASP A 166 -13.06 15.62 1.65
CA ASP A 166 -14.23 16.08 0.90
C ASP A 166 -15.35 15.02 0.87
N GLN A 167 -16.60 15.45 1.10
CA GLN A 167 -17.77 14.59 1.18
C GLN A 167 -18.00 13.78 -0.11
N ARG A 168 -17.64 14.34 -1.28
CA ARG A 168 -17.76 13.66 -2.58
C ARG A 168 -16.93 12.38 -2.66
N LEU A 169 -15.89 12.27 -1.84
CA LEU A 169 -15.01 11.09 -1.82
C LEU A 169 -15.57 9.95 -0.97
N ILE A 170 -16.55 10.21 -0.08
CA ILE A 170 -17.06 9.21 0.88
C ILE A 170 -17.56 7.96 0.15
N ALA A 171 -18.39 8.11 -0.87
CA ALA A 171 -18.94 6.98 -1.61
C ALA A 171 -17.83 6.13 -2.27
N ILE A 172 -16.82 6.79 -2.85
CA ILE A 172 -15.68 6.12 -3.51
C ILE A 172 -14.84 5.36 -2.48
N LYS A 173 -14.55 5.99 -1.34
CA LYS A 173 -13.81 5.37 -0.23
C LYS A 173 -14.54 4.15 0.32
N VAL A 174 -15.85 4.26 0.57
CA VAL A 174 -16.68 3.16 1.06
C VAL A 174 -16.73 2.00 0.06
N GLU A 175 -16.93 2.27 -1.24
CA GLU A 175 -16.89 1.25 -2.29
C GLU A 175 -15.55 0.51 -2.29
N ASN A 176 -14.45 1.26 -2.19
CA ASN A 176 -13.10 0.71 -2.11
C ASN A 176 -12.94 -0.20 -0.88
N TRP A 177 -13.42 0.23 0.28
CA TRP A 177 -13.37 -0.55 1.52
C TRP A 177 -14.19 -1.83 1.44
N MET A 178 -15.43 -1.76 0.93
CA MET A 178 -16.30 -2.93 0.74
C MET A 178 -15.65 -3.96 -0.18
N ARG A 179 -15.05 -3.52 -1.29
CA ARG A 179 -14.32 -4.40 -2.22
C ARG A 179 -13.13 -5.09 -1.55
N LYS A 180 -12.33 -4.35 -0.76
CA LYS A 180 -11.18 -4.92 -0.04
C LYS A 180 -11.63 -5.91 1.03
N ALA A 181 -12.70 -5.61 1.75
CA ALA A 181 -13.30 -6.50 2.74
C ALA A 181 -13.81 -7.80 2.10
N ALA A 182 -14.54 -7.72 0.98
CA ALA A 182 -15.03 -8.88 0.24
C ALA A 182 -13.88 -9.77 -0.26
N ALA A 183 -12.82 -9.17 -0.82
CA ALA A 183 -11.63 -9.91 -1.24
C ALA A 183 -10.90 -10.57 -0.06
N GLY A 184 -10.86 -9.90 1.09
CA GLY A 184 -10.33 -10.46 2.34
C GLY A 184 -11.14 -11.67 2.82
N LEU A 185 -12.48 -11.56 2.82
CA LEU A 185 -13.38 -12.65 3.19
C LEU A 185 -13.22 -13.87 2.27
N ALA A 186 -13.12 -13.65 0.96
CA ALA A 186 -12.90 -14.73 -0.01
C ALA A 186 -11.58 -15.48 0.27
N ARG A 187 -10.48 -14.76 0.55
CA ARG A 187 -9.21 -15.38 0.94
C ARG A 187 -9.31 -16.20 2.21
N MET A 188 -10.02 -15.69 3.23
CA MET A 188 -10.22 -16.42 4.50
C MET A 188 -11.02 -17.71 4.29
N LYS A 189 -12.11 -17.66 3.50
CA LYS A 189 -12.90 -18.86 3.17
C LYS A 189 -12.04 -19.91 2.45
N SER A 190 -11.30 -19.50 1.43
CA SER A 190 -10.39 -20.38 0.69
C SER A 190 -9.34 -21.05 1.59
N LYS A 191 -8.69 -20.29 2.50
CA LYS A 191 -7.73 -20.85 3.47
C LYS A 191 -8.39 -21.88 4.40
N ARG A 192 -9.62 -21.58 4.87
CA ARG A 192 -10.38 -22.48 5.74
C ARG A 192 -10.73 -23.78 5.05
N ASP A 193 -11.14 -23.71 3.78
CA ASP A 193 -11.51 -24.89 3.01
C ASP A 193 -10.28 -25.74 2.66
N ALA A 194 -9.14 -25.12 2.32
CA ALA A 194 -7.88 -25.84 2.15
C ALA A 194 -7.44 -26.55 3.45
N ALA A 195 -7.55 -25.90 4.60
CA ALA A 195 -7.23 -26.52 5.88
C ALA A 195 -8.18 -27.69 6.22
N ARG A 196 -9.46 -27.58 5.87
CA ARG A 196 -10.42 -28.69 6.01
C ARG A 196 -10.06 -29.88 5.12
N GLN A 197 -9.70 -29.64 3.87
CA GLN A 197 -9.27 -30.68 2.93
C GLN A 197 -7.99 -31.37 3.43
N LEU A 198 -7.00 -30.62 3.91
CA LEU A 198 -5.78 -31.18 4.49
C LEU A 198 -6.08 -32.04 5.73
N LYS A 199 -6.99 -31.57 6.62
CA LYS A 199 -7.42 -32.33 7.79
C LYS A 199 -8.11 -33.64 7.38
N GLN A 200 -9.03 -33.59 6.41
CA GLN A 200 -9.71 -34.78 5.88
C GLN A 200 -8.70 -35.78 5.28
N ALA A 201 -7.76 -35.30 4.46
CA ALA A 201 -6.72 -36.14 3.87
C ALA A 201 -5.82 -36.81 4.93
N TYR A 202 -5.47 -36.08 6.00
CA TYR A 202 -4.67 -36.63 7.11
C TYR A 202 -5.38 -37.81 7.79
N TYR A 203 -6.64 -37.64 8.18
CA TYR A 203 -7.41 -38.71 8.83
C TYR A 203 -7.83 -39.85 7.89
N ALA A 204 -7.84 -39.62 6.57
CA ALA A 204 -8.07 -40.69 5.59
C ALA A 204 -6.84 -41.61 5.41
N LEU A 205 -5.65 -41.15 5.80
CA LEU A 205 -4.38 -41.89 5.67
C LEU A 205 -3.95 -42.59 6.96
N THR A 206 -4.65 -42.37 8.08
CA THR A 206 -4.40 -43.06 9.35
C THR A 206 -5.33 -44.28 9.44
N PRO A 207 -4.83 -45.54 9.39
CA PRO A 207 -5.68 -46.69 9.70
C PRO A 207 -6.10 -46.62 11.18
N ALA A 208 -7.33 -47.05 11.45
CA ALA A 208 -7.91 -47.12 12.79
C ALA A 208 -7.10 -48.03 13.73
#